data_AF-A0AAR5QI77-F1
#
_entry.id   AF-A0AAR5QI77-F1
#
_cell.length_a   1.000
_cell.length_b   1.000
_cell.length_c   1.000
_cell.angle_alpha   90.00
_cell.angle_beta   90.00
_cell.angle_gamma   90.00
#
_symmetry.space_group_name_H-M   'P 1'
#
loop_
_entity.id
_entity.type
_entity.pdbx_description
1 polymer ?
#
loop_
_entity_poly.entity_id
_entity_poly.type
_entity_poly.pdbx_seq_one_letter_code
_entity_poly.pdbx_strand_id
1 'polypeptide(L)'
;MAFTRELKEAQASLRGKITERRKALETLIALLKNEEVIACIDEDNHITWKALLESIQTCLKTECDRIAGLIAKKGPLKSPDKNVELSIELVAFISYIEACLRDRTMRCCKDTFLRMIKDYILSSKDCLGALEPEDFVLLFEILRTELNQTSSESKNLIVFSSFALLVRFGPLVAFPANFLRDQFAFVAKLGQSVTLNDSRILQEDAIDIVLHFCQHTAEDNRLSCIKLGEEIVPKFANLYDSCRPDALKVKLIEFFLLQLVLHNPNGVLENDSQALANKWTTWKSCIIKIYHLLLAEIHQYLRQPVKNTQFFTCTEDNTVIKDSFALLFVETCNQLFSYTELPAYLCEDFQPEKRKRIEVSLETFIAKIQDTNSWVCIHNVIYLGLVAIF
;
A
#
# COMPACT_ATOMS: atom_id res chain seq x y z
N MET A 1 -26.05 29.60 -22.46
CA MET A 1 -27.55 29.63 -22.41
C MET A 1 -28.21 28.39 -23.01
N ALA A 2 -27.88 27.97 -24.25
CA ALA A 2 -28.50 26.76 -24.83
C ALA A 2 -28.17 25.48 -24.04
N PHE A 3 -26.89 25.25 -23.73
CA PHE A 3 -26.44 24.12 -22.93
C PHE A 3 -27.09 24.06 -21.54
N THR A 4 -27.20 25.20 -20.85
CA THR A 4 -27.84 25.31 -19.54
C THR A 4 -29.30 24.85 -19.57
N ARG A 5 -30.03 25.12 -20.66
CA ARG A 5 -31.42 24.67 -20.82
C ARG A 5 -31.49 23.16 -21.02
N GLU A 6 -30.69 22.62 -21.94
CA GLU A 6 -30.63 21.18 -22.22
C GLU A 6 -30.21 20.37 -20.99
N LEU A 7 -29.28 20.90 -20.19
CA LEU A 7 -28.82 20.25 -18.96
C LEU A 7 -29.90 20.24 -17.88
N LYS A 8 -30.69 21.32 -17.72
CA LYS A 8 -31.86 21.35 -16.82
C LYS A 8 -32.96 20.38 -17.27
N GLU A 9 -33.23 20.33 -18.57
CA GLU A 9 -34.24 19.42 -19.14
C GLU A 9 -33.84 17.96 -18.94
N ALA A 10 -32.57 17.62 -19.17
CA ALA A 10 -32.04 16.29 -18.93
C ALA A 10 -32.06 15.94 -17.43
N GLN A 11 -31.63 16.87 -16.55
CA GLN A 11 -31.68 16.69 -15.10
C GLN A 11 -33.11 16.46 -14.58
N ALA A 12 -34.09 17.24 -15.04
CA ALA A 12 -35.49 17.07 -14.68
C ALA A 12 -36.04 15.71 -15.14
N SER A 13 -35.62 15.26 -16.32
CA SER A 13 -36.04 13.99 -16.93
C SER A 13 -35.48 12.75 -16.23
N LEU A 14 -34.45 12.88 -15.38
CA LEU A 14 -33.93 11.79 -14.54
C LEU A 14 -34.95 11.28 -13.51
N ARG A 15 -36.01 12.06 -13.20
CA ARG A 15 -37.12 11.65 -12.34
C ARG A 15 -38.28 11.02 -13.11
N GLY A 16 -38.18 10.95 -14.43
CA GLY A 16 -39.21 10.44 -15.33
C GLY A 16 -39.32 8.91 -15.39
N LYS A 17 -40.03 8.44 -16.41
CA LYS A 17 -40.19 7.00 -16.71
C LYS A 17 -38.87 6.39 -17.22
N ILE A 18 -38.74 5.05 -17.20
CA ILE A 18 -37.50 4.33 -17.57
C ILE A 18 -36.91 4.81 -18.91
N THR A 19 -37.74 4.97 -19.94
CA THR A 19 -37.30 5.44 -21.28
C THR A 19 -36.81 6.89 -21.26
N GLU A 20 -37.45 7.76 -20.47
CA GLU A 20 -37.07 9.16 -20.30
C GLU A 20 -35.75 9.26 -19.54
N ARG A 21 -35.59 8.48 -18.46
CA ARG A 21 -34.35 8.42 -17.67
C ARG A 21 -33.17 7.94 -18.51
N ARG A 22 -33.35 6.89 -19.31
CA ARG A 22 -32.29 6.39 -20.20
C ARG A 22 -31.86 7.45 -21.22
N LYS A 23 -32.82 8.08 -21.89
CA LYS A 23 -32.53 9.15 -22.85
C LYS A 23 -31.84 10.34 -22.16
N ALA A 24 -32.31 10.72 -20.97
CA ALA A 24 -31.69 11.77 -20.17
C ALA A 24 -30.24 11.46 -19.80
N LEU A 25 -29.94 10.21 -19.41
CA LEU A 25 -28.56 9.77 -19.12
C LEU A 25 -27.68 9.81 -20.38
N GLU A 26 -28.19 9.33 -21.52
CA GLU A 26 -27.45 9.40 -22.81
C GLU A 26 -27.16 10.86 -23.20
N THR A 27 -28.13 11.76 -23.01
CA THR A 27 -27.96 13.20 -23.22
C THR A 27 -26.94 13.80 -22.25
N LEU A 28 -27.00 13.48 -20.95
CA LEU A 28 -26.03 13.96 -19.96
C LEU A 28 -24.62 13.48 -20.29
N ILE A 29 -24.44 12.20 -20.65
CA ILE A 29 -23.13 11.67 -21.06
C ILE A 29 -22.59 12.41 -22.29
N ALA A 30 -23.43 12.73 -23.26
CA ALA A 30 -23.01 13.50 -24.44
C ALA A 30 -22.63 14.94 -24.08
N LEU A 31 -23.43 15.60 -23.23
CA LEU A 31 -23.19 16.98 -22.80
C LEU A 31 -21.92 17.11 -21.97
N LEU A 32 -21.68 16.19 -21.03
CA LEU A 32 -20.53 16.24 -20.13
C LEU A 32 -19.20 15.81 -20.79
N LYS A 33 -19.22 15.39 -22.06
CA LYS A 33 -18.01 15.25 -22.88
C LYS A 33 -17.50 16.58 -23.45
N ASN A 34 -18.29 17.65 -23.33
CA ASN A 34 -17.93 18.97 -23.81
C ASN A 34 -17.33 19.80 -22.67
N GLU A 35 -16.09 20.25 -22.82
CA GLU A 35 -15.37 21.07 -21.84
C GLU A 35 -16.07 22.40 -21.54
N GLU A 36 -16.75 23.01 -22.53
CA GLU A 36 -17.51 24.25 -22.31
C GLU A 36 -18.70 24.04 -21.38
N VAL A 37 -19.29 22.84 -21.40
CA VAL A 37 -20.40 22.48 -20.51
C VAL A 37 -19.89 22.25 -19.10
N ILE A 38 -18.74 21.59 -18.95
CA ILE A 38 -18.06 21.40 -17.66
C ILE A 38 -17.72 22.75 -17.04
N ALA A 39 -17.04 23.63 -17.79
CA ALA A 39 -16.71 24.98 -17.34
C ALA A 39 -17.97 25.77 -16.93
N CYS A 40 -19.07 25.62 -17.67
CA CYS A 40 -20.35 26.21 -17.25
C CYS A 40 -20.84 25.67 -15.90
N ILE A 41 -20.68 24.39 -15.58
CA ILE A 41 -21.14 23.84 -14.29
C ILE A 41 -20.22 24.28 -13.15
N ASP A 42 -18.92 24.43 -13.42
CA ASP A 42 -17.92 24.89 -12.44
C ASP A 42 -18.11 26.38 -12.09
N GLU A 43 -18.53 27.22 -13.04
CA GLU A 43 -18.65 28.69 -12.86
C GLU A 43 -20.08 29.19 -12.59
N ASP A 44 -21.13 28.45 -12.97
CA ASP A 44 -22.53 28.94 -12.97
C ASP A 44 -23.32 28.55 -11.70
N ASN A 45 -23.99 29.53 -11.08
CA ASN A 45 -24.86 29.35 -9.92
C ASN A 45 -26.21 28.67 -10.25
N HIS A 46 -26.53 28.48 -11.52
CA HIS A 46 -27.85 27.96 -11.92
C HIS A 46 -27.98 26.44 -11.96
N ILE A 47 -26.87 25.71 -12.16
CA ILE A 47 -26.82 24.24 -12.08
C ILE A 47 -25.48 23.86 -11.47
N THR A 48 -25.50 23.30 -10.26
CA THR A 48 -24.28 22.88 -9.57
C THR A 48 -24.04 21.38 -9.74
N TRP A 49 -22.78 20.95 -9.65
CA TRP A 49 -22.42 19.54 -9.60
C TRP A 49 -23.20 18.77 -8.53
N LYS A 50 -23.36 19.38 -7.35
CA LYS A 50 -24.17 18.82 -6.26
C LYS A 50 -25.61 18.50 -6.70
N ALA A 51 -26.31 19.46 -7.32
CA ALA A 51 -27.70 19.25 -7.74
C ALA A 51 -27.82 18.18 -8.84
N LEU A 52 -26.83 18.12 -9.75
CA LEU A 52 -26.76 17.11 -10.79
C LEU A 52 -26.53 15.71 -10.21
N LEU A 53 -25.54 15.57 -9.32
CA LEU A 53 -25.18 14.33 -8.64
C LEU A 53 -26.33 13.81 -7.76
N GLU A 54 -27.04 14.68 -7.03
CA GLU A 54 -28.24 14.32 -6.25
C GLU A 54 -29.36 13.75 -7.15
N SER A 55 -29.50 14.31 -8.36
CA SER A 55 -30.51 13.86 -9.33
C SER A 55 -30.13 12.51 -9.94
N ILE A 56 -28.84 12.30 -10.24
CA ILE A 56 -28.29 11.00 -10.65
C ILE A 56 -28.45 9.97 -9.53
N GLN A 57 -28.17 10.34 -8.28
CA GLN A 57 -28.34 9.48 -7.11
C GLN A 57 -29.79 8.98 -7.00
N THR A 58 -30.76 9.89 -7.14
CA THR A 58 -32.19 9.58 -7.07
C THR A 58 -32.60 8.60 -8.18
N CYS A 59 -32.10 8.84 -9.40
CA CYS A 59 -32.31 7.95 -10.54
C CYS A 59 -31.74 6.54 -10.27
N LEU A 60 -30.50 6.46 -9.78
CA LEU A 60 -29.84 5.19 -9.49
C LEU A 60 -30.51 4.41 -8.36
N LYS A 61 -30.97 5.08 -7.29
CA LYS A 61 -31.74 4.43 -6.21
C LYS A 61 -33.00 3.77 -6.76
N THR A 62 -33.75 4.51 -7.58
CA THR A 62 -34.96 4.00 -8.24
C THR A 62 -34.66 2.75 -9.08
N GLU A 63 -33.48 2.69 -9.69
CA GLU A 63 -33.05 1.55 -10.50
C GLU A 63 -32.54 0.37 -9.66
N CYS A 64 -31.75 0.59 -8.60
CA CYS A 64 -31.35 -0.48 -7.68
C CYS A 64 -32.58 -1.10 -6.98
N ASP A 65 -33.58 -0.31 -6.56
CA ASP A 65 -34.82 -0.83 -5.96
C ASP A 65 -35.61 -1.70 -6.95
N ARG A 66 -35.68 -1.28 -8.21
CA ARG A 66 -36.27 -2.07 -9.31
C ARG A 66 -35.53 -3.38 -9.50
N ILE A 67 -34.19 -3.34 -9.53
CA ILE A 67 -33.34 -4.52 -9.70
C ILE A 67 -33.47 -5.45 -8.49
N ALA A 68 -33.50 -4.94 -7.26
CA ALA A 68 -33.72 -5.74 -6.05
C ALA A 68 -35.06 -6.48 -6.10
N GLY A 69 -36.12 -5.81 -6.56
CA GLY A 69 -37.43 -6.44 -6.79
C GLY A 69 -37.43 -7.51 -7.91
N LEU A 70 -36.52 -7.42 -8.87
CA LEU A 70 -36.34 -8.40 -9.95
C LEU A 70 -35.45 -9.58 -9.56
N ILE A 71 -34.38 -9.34 -8.80
CA ILE A 71 -33.48 -10.38 -8.27
C ILE A 71 -34.26 -11.30 -7.33
N ALA A 72 -35.18 -10.75 -6.52
CA ALA A 72 -36.12 -11.53 -5.71
C ALA A 72 -37.03 -12.47 -6.55
N LYS A 73 -37.12 -12.27 -7.86
CA LYS A 73 -37.96 -13.07 -8.78
C LYS A 73 -37.18 -13.93 -9.78
N LYS A 74 -35.95 -13.58 -10.19
CA LYS A 74 -35.30 -14.20 -11.36
C LYS A 74 -33.76 -14.37 -11.34
N GLY A 75 -33.07 -14.16 -10.22
CA GLY A 75 -31.61 -14.40 -10.14
C GLY A 75 -30.73 -13.31 -10.80
N PRO A 76 -29.39 -13.47 -10.84
CA PRO A 76 -28.46 -12.35 -11.01
C PRO A 76 -28.31 -11.89 -12.47
N LEU A 77 -28.21 -10.57 -12.67
CA LEU A 77 -27.94 -9.91 -13.96
C LEU A 77 -26.47 -9.47 -14.11
N LYS A 78 -26.00 -9.42 -15.37
CA LYS A 78 -24.64 -9.06 -15.77
C LYS A 78 -24.32 -7.56 -15.58
N SER A 79 -23.05 -7.27 -15.32
CA SER A 79 -22.48 -5.93 -15.14
C SER A 79 -22.35 -5.15 -16.45
N PRO A 80 -22.50 -3.81 -16.45
CA PRO A 80 -22.28 -2.97 -17.61
C PRO A 80 -20.81 -2.59 -17.84
N ASP A 81 -20.50 -2.24 -19.10
CA ASP A 81 -19.19 -1.85 -19.65
C ASP A 81 -18.67 -0.51 -19.11
N LYS A 82 -17.33 -0.39 -19.06
CA LYS A 82 -16.57 0.79 -18.60
C LYS A 82 -16.19 1.68 -19.79
N ASN A 83 -16.40 3.00 -19.65
CA ASN A 83 -15.51 4.11 -20.08
C ASN A 83 -16.30 5.43 -20.16
N VAL A 84 -16.12 6.31 -19.18
CA VAL A 84 -16.47 7.73 -19.30
C VAL A 84 -15.43 8.54 -18.51
N GLU A 85 -14.63 9.36 -19.19
CA GLU A 85 -13.88 10.45 -18.58
C GLU A 85 -14.83 11.63 -18.41
N LEU A 86 -14.93 12.12 -17.18
CA LEU A 86 -15.70 13.31 -16.81
C LEU A 86 -14.80 14.16 -15.92
N SER A 87 -14.59 15.42 -16.29
CA SER A 87 -14.06 16.42 -15.36
C SER A 87 -15.23 16.89 -14.50
N ILE A 88 -15.21 16.49 -13.23
CA ILE A 88 -16.23 16.79 -12.22
C ILE A 88 -15.51 17.47 -11.06
N GLU A 89 -16.16 18.43 -10.40
CA GLU A 89 -15.71 18.94 -9.09
C GLU A 89 -15.50 17.78 -8.11
N LEU A 90 -14.24 17.47 -7.83
CA LEU A 90 -13.81 16.22 -7.20
C LEU A 90 -14.38 16.05 -5.79
N VAL A 91 -14.49 17.16 -5.05
CA VAL A 91 -15.08 17.23 -3.70
C VAL A 91 -16.54 16.78 -3.70
N ALA A 92 -17.34 17.33 -4.62
CA ALA A 92 -18.75 16.98 -4.76
C ALA A 92 -18.91 15.51 -5.16
N PHE A 93 -17.99 15.00 -5.99
CA PHE A 93 -18.00 13.61 -6.42
C PHE A 93 -17.63 12.62 -5.29
N ILE A 94 -16.62 12.93 -4.48
CA ILE A 94 -16.24 12.10 -3.32
C ILE A 94 -17.38 12.08 -2.28
N SER A 95 -17.97 13.25 -2.00
CA SER A 95 -19.13 13.37 -1.11
C SER A 95 -20.33 12.56 -1.62
N TYR A 96 -20.55 12.57 -2.94
CA TYR A 96 -21.58 11.75 -3.58
C TYR A 96 -21.29 10.25 -3.41
N ILE A 97 -20.04 9.81 -3.64
CA ILE A 97 -19.63 8.42 -3.44
C ILE A 97 -19.85 8.00 -1.99
N GLU A 98 -19.46 8.83 -1.02
CA GLU A 98 -19.69 8.59 0.40
C GLU A 98 -21.19 8.36 0.69
N ALA A 99 -22.04 9.28 0.23
CA ALA A 99 -23.48 9.21 0.43
C ALA A 99 -24.08 7.94 -0.20
N CYS A 100 -23.57 7.53 -1.36
CA CYS A 100 -23.94 6.28 -2.01
C CYS A 100 -23.50 5.05 -1.22
N LEU A 101 -22.29 5.02 -0.67
CA LEU A 101 -21.78 3.88 0.09
C LEU A 101 -22.51 3.69 1.43
N ARG A 102 -22.94 4.79 2.06
CA ARG A 102 -23.77 4.75 3.29
C ARG A 102 -25.20 4.28 3.04
N ASP A 103 -25.73 4.43 1.83
CA ASP A 103 -27.10 4.06 1.50
C ASP A 103 -27.25 2.55 1.25
N ARG A 104 -28.07 1.88 2.07
CA ARG A 104 -28.32 0.44 1.98
C ARG A 104 -28.98 0.01 0.67
N THR A 105 -29.72 0.90 0.00
CA THR A 105 -30.37 0.63 -1.29
C THR A 105 -29.34 0.55 -2.44
N MET A 106 -28.20 1.22 -2.28
CA MET A 106 -27.14 1.34 -3.27
C MET A 106 -26.06 0.24 -3.20
N ARG A 107 -26.28 -0.81 -2.40
CA ARG A 107 -25.38 -1.98 -2.30
C ARG A 107 -25.04 -2.58 -3.67
N CYS A 108 -25.98 -2.51 -4.61
CA CYS A 108 -25.84 -3.05 -5.97
C CYS A 108 -24.73 -2.35 -6.78
N CYS A 109 -24.38 -1.11 -6.42
CA CYS A 109 -23.38 -0.29 -7.11
C CYS A 109 -22.09 -0.09 -6.30
N LYS A 110 -21.99 -0.69 -5.11
CA LYS A 110 -20.87 -0.49 -4.18
C LYS A 110 -19.50 -0.72 -4.83
N ASP A 111 -19.32 -1.87 -5.48
CA ASP A 111 -18.07 -2.21 -6.16
C ASP A 111 -17.73 -1.23 -7.28
N THR A 112 -18.73 -0.67 -7.96
CA THR A 112 -18.53 0.35 -8.99
C THR A 112 -17.94 1.62 -8.38
N PHE A 113 -18.50 2.10 -7.28
CA PHE A 113 -17.98 3.31 -6.60
C PHE A 113 -16.59 3.08 -6.01
N LEU A 114 -16.33 1.91 -5.43
CA LEU A 114 -14.99 1.57 -4.94
C LEU A 114 -13.96 1.50 -6.06
N ARG A 115 -14.35 0.96 -7.23
CA ARG A 115 -13.50 1.01 -8.43
C ARG A 115 -13.30 2.44 -8.92
N MET A 116 -14.29 3.32 -8.77
CA MET A 116 -14.11 4.72 -9.15
C MET A 116 -13.03 5.40 -8.30
N ILE A 117 -13.07 5.18 -6.98
CA ILE A 117 -12.01 5.63 -6.06
C ILE A 117 -10.65 5.07 -6.47
N LYS A 118 -10.56 3.76 -6.70
CA LYS A 118 -9.30 3.11 -7.06
C LYS A 118 -8.75 3.58 -8.41
N ASP A 119 -9.54 3.37 -9.47
CA ASP A 119 -9.09 3.39 -10.86
C ASP A 119 -8.95 4.83 -11.39
N TYR A 120 -9.75 5.78 -10.90
CA TYR A 120 -9.75 7.16 -11.42
C TYR A 120 -9.26 8.20 -10.41
N ILE A 121 -9.60 8.08 -9.12
CA ILE A 121 -9.20 9.10 -8.13
C ILE A 121 -7.76 8.82 -7.64
N LEU A 122 -7.52 7.67 -7.02
CA LEU A 122 -6.26 7.38 -6.35
C LEU A 122 -5.13 6.93 -7.30
N SER A 123 -5.48 6.53 -8.53
CA SER A 123 -4.48 6.16 -9.56
C SER A 123 -4.09 7.34 -10.46
N SER A 124 -4.81 8.47 -10.40
CA SER A 124 -4.53 9.65 -11.23
C SER A 124 -3.75 10.70 -10.45
N LYS A 125 -2.60 11.12 -10.99
CA LYS A 125 -1.80 12.21 -10.41
C LYS A 125 -2.54 13.53 -10.41
N ASP A 126 -3.32 13.80 -11.46
CA ASP A 126 -4.07 15.05 -11.61
C ASP A 126 -5.19 15.11 -10.58
N CYS A 127 -5.91 14.00 -10.36
CA CYS A 127 -6.91 13.93 -9.30
C CYS A 127 -6.28 14.06 -7.93
N LEU A 128 -5.19 13.33 -7.64
CA LEU A 128 -4.48 13.42 -6.36
C LEU A 128 -4.01 14.85 -6.07
N GLY A 129 -3.50 15.57 -7.07
CA GLY A 129 -3.04 16.96 -6.95
C GLY A 129 -4.17 17.98 -6.74
N ALA A 130 -5.41 17.61 -7.05
CA ALA A 130 -6.59 18.46 -6.88
C ALA A 130 -7.34 18.20 -5.57
N LEU A 131 -6.92 17.22 -4.76
CA LEU A 131 -7.55 16.90 -3.48
C LEU A 131 -7.04 17.81 -2.37
N GLU A 132 -7.97 18.33 -1.58
CA GLU A 132 -7.67 19.08 -0.37
C GLU A 132 -7.46 18.13 0.83
N PRO A 133 -6.82 18.60 1.92
CA PRO A 133 -6.62 17.81 3.14
C PRO A 133 -7.86 17.07 3.65
N GLU A 134 -9.02 17.73 3.63
CA GLU A 134 -10.30 17.18 4.10
C GLU A 134 -10.80 16.03 3.20
N ASP A 135 -10.53 16.09 1.89
CA ASP A 135 -10.92 15.04 0.96
C ASP A 135 -10.15 13.75 1.21
N PHE A 136 -8.85 13.86 1.52
CA PHE A 136 -8.05 12.70 1.90
C PHE A 136 -8.53 12.05 3.19
N VAL A 137 -8.91 12.86 4.18
CA VAL A 137 -9.50 12.36 5.43
C VAL A 137 -10.82 11.65 5.16
N LEU A 138 -11.67 12.23 4.31
CA LEU A 138 -12.93 11.62 3.90
C LEU A 138 -12.72 10.27 3.18
N LEU A 139 -11.82 10.23 2.18
CA LEU A 139 -11.46 9.00 1.48
C LEU A 139 -10.90 7.94 2.43
N PHE A 140 -10.08 8.34 3.40
CA PHE A 140 -9.57 7.44 4.42
C PHE A 140 -10.70 6.82 5.23
N GLU A 141 -11.63 7.63 5.74
CA GLU A 141 -12.75 7.15 6.57
C GLU A 141 -13.73 6.27 5.79
N ILE A 142 -13.96 6.56 4.51
CA ILE A 142 -14.72 5.69 3.60
C ILE A 142 -14.04 4.32 3.53
N LEU A 143 -12.76 4.27 3.14
CA LEU A 143 -12.04 3.01 2.95
C LEU A 143 -11.85 2.24 4.27
N ARG A 144 -11.60 2.95 5.37
CA ARG A 144 -11.50 2.38 6.72
C ARG A 144 -12.79 1.71 7.16
N THR A 145 -13.92 2.38 6.95
CA THR A 145 -15.24 1.83 7.26
C THR A 145 -15.47 0.54 6.48
N GLU A 146 -15.12 0.54 5.20
CA GLU A 146 -15.25 -0.61 4.32
C GLU A 146 -14.34 -1.78 4.73
N LEU A 147 -13.09 -1.51 5.10
CA LEU A 147 -12.16 -2.53 5.62
C LEU A 147 -12.67 -3.16 6.92
N ASN A 148 -13.30 -2.37 7.80
CA ASN A 148 -13.85 -2.88 9.06
C ASN A 148 -15.15 -3.67 8.91
N GLN A 149 -15.95 -3.42 7.85
CA GLN A 149 -17.18 -4.16 7.57
C GLN A 149 -16.95 -5.48 6.84
N THR A 150 -15.76 -5.67 6.29
CA THR A 150 -15.40 -6.84 5.50
C THR A 150 -15.17 -8.04 6.42
N SER A 151 -15.84 -9.18 6.15
CA SER A 151 -15.64 -10.39 6.94
C SER A 151 -14.25 -10.99 6.73
N SER A 152 -13.74 -11.72 7.71
CA SER A 152 -12.44 -12.41 7.60
C SER A 152 -12.38 -13.42 6.46
N GLU A 153 -13.54 -13.90 5.98
CA GLU A 153 -13.67 -14.90 4.92
C GLU A 153 -13.72 -14.31 3.50
N SER A 154 -14.00 -13.01 3.35
CA SER A 154 -14.18 -12.37 2.04
C SER A 154 -13.60 -10.95 2.04
N LYS A 155 -12.27 -10.85 2.03
CA LYS A 155 -11.60 -9.55 1.97
C LYS A 155 -11.82 -8.86 0.62
N ASN A 156 -12.29 -7.62 0.64
CA ASN A 156 -12.51 -6.85 -0.58
C ASN A 156 -11.19 -6.29 -1.12
N LEU A 157 -10.67 -6.94 -2.16
CA LEU A 157 -9.42 -6.58 -2.82
C LEU A 157 -9.41 -5.12 -3.32
N ILE A 158 -10.54 -4.62 -3.82
CA ILE A 158 -10.63 -3.25 -4.35
C ILE A 158 -10.38 -2.25 -3.22
N VAL A 159 -10.94 -2.49 -2.03
CA VAL A 159 -10.78 -1.62 -0.87
C VAL A 159 -9.33 -1.64 -0.37
N PHE A 160 -8.71 -2.83 -0.29
CA PHE A 160 -7.29 -2.96 0.09
C PHE A 160 -6.38 -2.21 -0.87
N SER A 161 -6.51 -2.43 -2.18
CA SER A 161 -5.68 -1.72 -3.16
C SER A 161 -5.92 -0.21 -3.14
N SER A 162 -7.17 0.23 -2.94
CA SER A 162 -7.47 1.66 -2.79
C SER A 162 -6.75 2.25 -1.58
N PHE A 163 -6.81 1.55 -0.44
CA PHE A 163 -6.17 2.00 0.78
C PHE A 163 -4.63 2.03 0.65
N ALA A 164 -4.05 1.04 -0.05
CA ALA A 164 -2.62 1.03 -0.38
C ALA A 164 -2.20 2.25 -1.21
N LEU A 165 -2.97 2.59 -2.25
CA LEU A 165 -2.72 3.79 -3.07
C LEU A 165 -2.85 5.08 -2.24
N LEU A 166 -3.89 5.17 -1.40
CA LEU A 166 -4.11 6.33 -0.52
C LEU A 166 -2.94 6.57 0.43
N VAL A 167 -2.49 5.52 1.14
CA VAL A 167 -1.37 5.63 2.09
C VAL A 167 -0.04 5.88 1.36
N ARG A 168 0.13 5.32 0.16
CA ARG A 168 1.34 5.50 -0.64
C ARG A 168 1.48 6.93 -1.15
N PHE A 169 0.43 7.48 -1.75
CA PHE A 169 0.50 8.73 -2.51
C PHE A 169 -0.09 9.93 -1.77
N GLY A 170 -1.08 9.75 -0.91
CA GLY A 170 -1.72 10.86 -0.20
C GLY A 170 -0.75 11.74 0.59
N PRO A 171 0.15 11.16 1.43
CA PRO A 171 1.09 11.95 2.23
C PRO A 171 2.13 12.70 1.40
N LEU A 172 2.34 12.32 0.14
CA LEU A 172 3.23 13.03 -0.80
C LEU A 172 2.58 14.29 -1.38
N VAL A 173 1.30 14.53 -1.11
CA VAL A 173 0.52 15.65 -1.65
C VAL A 173 -0.02 16.51 -0.51
N ALA A 174 -1.25 16.24 -0.04
CA ALA A 174 -1.91 17.07 0.97
C ALA A 174 -2.55 16.28 2.12
N PHE A 175 -2.34 14.95 2.19
CA PHE A 175 -2.94 14.14 3.26
C PHE A 175 -2.33 14.50 4.63
N PRO A 176 -3.13 14.92 5.64
CA PRO A 176 -2.57 15.42 6.90
C PRO A 176 -1.76 14.38 7.68
N ALA A 177 -0.48 14.69 7.94
CA ALA A 177 0.42 13.83 8.68
C ALA A 177 -0.06 13.56 10.11
N ASN A 178 -0.65 14.54 10.81
CA ASN A 178 -1.22 14.36 12.14
C ASN A 178 -2.35 13.31 12.14
N PHE A 179 -3.25 13.38 11.16
CA PHE A 179 -4.34 12.41 11.03
C PHE A 179 -3.80 11.00 10.79
N LEU A 180 -2.79 10.85 9.91
CA LEU A 180 -2.16 9.56 9.63
C LEU A 180 -1.46 8.98 10.86
N ARG A 181 -0.74 9.81 11.62
CA ARG A 181 -0.03 9.42 12.84
C ARG A 181 -0.96 8.85 13.92
N ASP A 182 -2.25 9.21 13.91
CA ASP A 182 -3.21 8.64 14.87
C ASP A 182 -3.70 7.22 14.50
N GLN A 183 -3.25 6.66 13.37
CA GLN A 183 -3.80 5.43 12.80
C GLN A 183 -2.95 4.16 13.05
N PHE A 184 -1.91 4.21 13.91
CA PHE A 184 -1.04 3.04 14.18
C PHE A 184 -1.82 1.78 14.55
N ALA A 185 -2.81 1.88 15.43
CA ALA A 185 -3.58 0.71 15.87
C ALA A 185 -4.40 0.09 14.72
N PHE A 186 -4.91 0.93 13.81
CA PHE A 186 -5.66 0.46 12.65
C PHE A 186 -4.74 -0.22 11.65
N VAL A 187 -3.58 0.37 11.35
CA VAL A 187 -2.58 -0.20 10.44
C VAL A 187 -1.99 -1.50 11.00
N ALA A 188 -1.75 -1.58 12.31
CA ALA A 188 -1.35 -2.81 12.99
C ALA A 188 -2.37 -3.94 12.75
N LYS A 189 -3.66 -3.65 12.98
CA LYS A 189 -4.74 -4.61 12.73
C LYS A 189 -4.77 -5.07 11.27
N LEU A 190 -4.62 -4.16 10.31
CA LEU A 190 -4.58 -4.50 8.88
C LEU A 190 -3.39 -5.42 8.56
N GLY A 191 -2.18 -5.03 8.99
CA GLY A 191 -0.96 -5.81 8.79
C GLY A 191 -1.01 -7.21 9.44
N GLN A 192 -1.71 -7.36 10.56
CA GLN A 192 -1.92 -8.67 11.20
C GLN A 192 -2.98 -9.52 10.51
N SER A 193 -3.95 -8.88 9.85
CA SER A 193 -5.11 -9.56 9.27
C SER A 193 -4.76 -10.43 8.07
N VAL A 194 -3.70 -10.10 7.32
CA VAL A 194 -3.26 -10.86 6.13
C VAL A 194 -2.83 -12.28 6.51
N THR A 195 -3.00 -13.24 5.63
CA THR A 195 -2.73 -14.66 5.86
C THR A 195 -2.13 -15.29 4.60
N LEU A 196 -1.58 -16.50 4.74
CA LEU A 196 -1.03 -17.27 3.63
C LEU A 196 -2.09 -17.67 2.59
N ASN A 197 -3.36 -17.73 2.98
CA ASN A 197 -4.47 -18.10 2.10
C ASN A 197 -5.05 -16.91 1.34
N ASP A 198 -4.66 -15.68 1.69
CA ASP A 198 -5.13 -14.50 0.99
C ASP A 198 -4.56 -14.44 -0.43
N SER A 199 -5.30 -13.77 -1.32
CA SER A 199 -4.81 -13.51 -2.68
C SER A 199 -3.48 -12.77 -2.65
N ARG A 200 -2.66 -13.01 -3.66
CA ARG A 200 -1.32 -12.44 -3.72
C ARG A 200 -1.30 -10.91 -3.72
N ILE A 201 -2.21 -10.31 -4.49
CA ILE A 201 -2.36 -8.85 -4.56
C ILE A 201 -2.69 -8.28 -3.18
N LEU A 202 -3.55 -8.96 -2.40
CA LEU A 202 -3.88 -8.53 -1.05
C LEU A 202 -2.66 -8.57 -0.12
N GLN A 203 -1.83 -9.60 -0.24
CA GLN A 203 -0.59 -9.69 0.54
C GLN A 203 0.36 -8.54 0.20
N GLU A 204 0.50 -8.22 -1.09
CA GLU A 204 1.34 -7.10 -1.54
C GLU A 204 0.79 -5.75 -1.06
N ASP A 205 -0.53 -5.52 -1.21
CA ASP A 205 -1.20 -4.30 -0.75
C ASP A 205 -1.04 -4.12 0.77
N ALA A 206 -1.19 -5.20 1.56
CA ALA A 206 -1.04 -5.13 3.02
C ALA A 206 0.38 -4.72 3.43
N ILE A 207 1.40 -5.21 2.74
CA ILE A 207 2.79 -4.84 3.00
C ILE A 207 3.05 -3.40 2.57
N ASP A 208 2.56 -2.99 1.40
CA ASP A 208 2.69 -1.61 0.91
C ASP A 208 2.04 -0.61 1.87
N ILE A 209 0.87 -0.93 2.41
CA ILE A 209 0.20 -0.11 3.43
C ILE A 209 1.12 0.10 4.62
N VAL A 210 1.65 -0.98 5.21
CA VAL A 210 2.48 -0.89 6.42
C VAL A 210 3.83 -0.20 6.13
N LEU A 211 4.46 -0.54 5.01
CA LEU A 211 5.73 0.03 4.58
C LEU A 211 5.63 1.54 4.39
N HIS A 212 4.69 2.00 3.54
CA HIS A 212 4.53 3.41 3.26
C HIS A 212 4.02 4.18 4.47
N PHE A 213 3.15 3.59 5.28
CA PHE A 213 2.73 4.19 6.55
C PHE A 213 3.94 4.48 7.45
N CYS A 214 4.82 3.50 7.64
CA CYS A 214 6.05 3.70 8.43
C CYS A 214 6.96 4.75 7.79
N GLN A 215 7.17 4.73 6.47
CA GLN A 215 7.99 5.72 5.77
C GLN A 215 7.51 7.15 5.99
N HIS A 216 6.19 7.37 5.93
CA HIS A 216 5.59 8.69 6.07
C HIS A 216 5.45 9.18 7.51
N THR A 217 5.60 8.30 8.50
CA THR A 217 5.39 8.65 9.92
C THR A 217 6.64 8.49 10.80
N ALA A 218 7.69 7.84 10.29
CA ALA A 218 8.89 7.52 11.06
C ALA A 218 9.66 8.75 11.57
N GLU A 219 9.68 9.84 10.82
CA GLU A 219 10.44 11.05 11.18
C GLU A 219 10.02 11.61 12.55
N ASP A 220 8.70 11.69 12.78
CA ASP A 220 8.14 12.25 14.02
C ASP A 220 7.72 11.17 15.03
N ASN A 221 7.44 9.95 14.58
CA ASN A 221 6.85 8.87 15.39
C ASN A 221 7.67 7.58 15.35
N ARG A 222 9.00 7.70 15.27
CA ARG A 222 9.95 6.58 15.21
C ARG A 222 9.63 5.46 16.19
N LEU A 223 9.40 5.76 17.47
CA LEU A 223 9.11 4.74 18.49
C LEU A 223 7.78 4.01 18.24
N SER A 224 6.77 4.70 17.71
CA SER A 224 5.50 4.07 17.30
C SER A 224 5.69 3.16 16.09
N CYS A 225 6.53 3.55 15.12
CA CYS A 225 6.90 2.72 13.97
C CYS A 225 7.70 1.48 14.39
N ILE A 226 8.62 1.62 15.34
CA ILE A 226 9.35 0.52 15.98
C ILE A 226 8.38 -0.48 16.60
N LYS A 227 7.45 0.01 17.44
CA LYS A 227 6.46 -0.84 18.08
C LYS A 227 5.58 -1.57 17.06
N LEU A 228 5.11 -0.87 16.03
CA LEU A 228 4.35 -1.45 14.92
C LEU A 228 5.16 -2.54 14.20
N GLY A 229 6.45 -2.28 13.95
CA GLY A 229 7.38 -3.22 13.35
C GLY A 229 7.56 -4.49 14.17
N GLU A 230 7.86 -4.37 15.45
CA GLU A 230 8.00 -5.51 16.37
C GLU A 230 6.74 -6.39 16.40
N GLU A 231 5.55 -5.78 16.29
CA GLU A 231 4.29 -6.51 16.21
C GLU A 231 4.14 -7.26 14.87
N ILE A 232 4.47 -6.62 13.74
CA ILE A 232 4.19 -7.13 12.38
C ILE A 232 5.26 -8.04 11.81
N VAL A 233 6.54 -7.83 12.13
CA VAL A 233 7.67 -8.59 11.55
C VAL A 233 7.48 -10.10 11.67
N PRO A 234 7.06 -10.69 12.82
CA PRO A 234 6.85 -12.13 12.92
C PRO A 234 5.84 -12.67 11.89
N LYS A 235 4.79 -11.90 11.62
CA LYS A 235 3.73 -12.23 10.66
C LYS A 235 4.24 -12.14 9.22
N PHE A 236 4.93 -11.05 8.88
CA PHE A 236 5.49 -10.82 7.55
C PHE A 236 6.62 -11.79 7.22
N ALA A 237 7.41 -12.19 8.22
CA ALA A 237 8.42 -13.23 8.07
C ALA A 237 7.79 -14.61 7.76
N ASN A 238 6.61 -14.93 8.30
CA ASN A 238 5.89 -16.15 7.92
C ASN A 238 5.39 -16.10 6.46
N LEU A 239 4.93 -14.93 6.00
CA LEU A 239 4.57 -14.73 4.60
C LEU A 239 5.79 -14.95 3.70
N TYR A 240 6.94 -14.38 4.08
CA TYR A 240 8.19 -14.51 3.34
C TYR A 240 8.55 -15.97 3.07
N ASP A 241 8.56 -16.79 4.13
CA ASP A 241 9.01 -18.19 4.10
C ASP A 241 8.13 -19.06 3.19
N SER A 242 6.84 -18.72 3.08
CA SER A 242 5.88 -19.46 2.27
C SER A 242 5.83 -19.01 0.80
N CYS A 243 6.48 -17.90 0.45
CA CYS A 243 6.44 -17.34 -0.89
C CYS A 243 7.51 -17.94 -1.80
N ARG A 244 7.18 -18.08 -3.09
CA ARG A 244 8.21 -18.32 -4.12
C ARG A 244 9.02 -17.03 -4.32
N PRO A 245 10.20 -17.09 -4.97
CA PRO A 245 10.94 -15.88 -5.34
C PRO A 245 10.10 -14.99 -6.27
N ASP A 246 9.56 -13.89 -5.75
CA ASP A 246 8.61 -13.03 -6.44
C ASP A 246 8.55 -11.61 -5.82
N ALA A 247 7.71 -10.73 -6.38
CA ALA A 247 7.67 -9.30 -6.07
C ALA A 247 7.38 -8.96 -4.58
N LEU A 248 6.68 -9.82 -3.84
CA LEU A 248 6.39 -9.64 -2.42
C LEU A 248 7.63 -9.83 -1.56
N LYS A 249 8.52 -10.77 -1.90
CA LYS A 249 9.78 -10.91 -1.17
C LYS A 249 10.62 -9.64 -1.27
N VAL A 250 10.60 -8.96 -2.42
CA VAL A 250 11.25 -7.65 -2.58
C VAL A 250 10.66 -6.61 -1.61
N LYS A 251 9.33 -6.50 -1.55
CA LYS A 251 8.64 -5.57 -0.64
C LYS A 251 8.90 -5.90 0.83
N LEU A 252 8.95 -7.18 1.17
CA LEU A 252 9.28 -7.65 2.53
C LEU A 252 10.71 -7.27 2.92
N ILE A 253 11.67 -7.40 2.00
CA ILE A 253 13.05 -6.95 2.24
C ILE A 253 13.11 -5.45 2.50
N GLU A 254 12.39 -4.65 1.71
CA GLU A 254 12.31 -3.20 1.91
C GLU A 254 11.72 -2.85 3.29
N PHE A 255 10.66 -3.56 3.70
CA PHE A 255 10.08 -3.40 5.03
C PHE A 255 11.04 -3.83 6.16
N PHE A 256 11.70 -4.98 6.04
CA PHE A 256 12.67 -5.44 7.04
C PHE A 256 13.86 -4.49 7.16
N LEU A 257 14.35 -3.98 6.03
CA LEU A 257 15.44 -3.00 6.00
C LEU A 257 15.02 -1.70 6.70
N LEU A 258 13.82 -1.20 6.39
CA LEU A 258 13.28 -0.04 7.10
C LEU A 258 13.24 -0.29 8.61
N GLN A 259 12.75 -1.45 9.06
CA GLN A 259 12.70 -1.77 10.49
C GLN A 259 14.09 -1.81 11.12
N LEU A 260 15.10 -2.37 10.47
CA LEU A 260 16.47 -2.34 10.99
C LEU A 260 16.97 -0.90 11.16
N VAL A 261 16.82 -0.06 10.14
CA VAL A 261 17.25 1.35 10.18
C VAL A 261 16.49 2.14 11.24
N LEU A 262 15.20 1.84 11.45
CA LEU A 262 14.42 2.46 12.51
C LEU A 262 14.91 2.06 13.90
N HIS A 263 15.41 0.85 14.12
CA HIS A 263 15.91 0.46 15.45
C HIS A 263 17.31 1.01 15.71
N ASN A 264 18.22 0.88 14.75
CA ASN A 264 19.61 1.34 14.88
C ASN A 264 19.97 2.24 13.68
N PRO A 265 19.62 3.54 13.72
CA PRO A 265 19.95 4.47 12.66
C PRO A 265 21.46 4.53 12.47
N ASN A 266 21.92 4.51 11.22
CA ASN A 266 23.35 4.51 10.88
C ASN A 266 24.17 3.35 11.51
N GLY A 267 23.52 2.25 11.90
CA GLY A 267 24.21 1.08 12.45
C GLY A 267 24.76 1.27 13.86
N VAL A 268 24.19 2.20 14.65
CA VAL A 268 24.57 2.39 16.06
C VAL A 268 24.39 1.10 16.87
N LEU A 269 25.21 0.94 17.91
CA LEU A 269 25.19 -0.25 18.79
C LEU A 269 24.00 -0.19 19.77
N GLU A 270 23.58 -1.34 20.32
CA GLU A 270 22.45 -1.45 21.28
C GLU A 270 22.53 -0.47 22.47
N ASN A 271 23.75 -0.19 22.93
CA ASN A 271 23.98 0.68 24.09
C ASN A 271 24.03 2.17 23.75
N ASP A 272 23.91 2.52 22.46
CA ASP A 272 23.85 3.91 22.02
C ASP A 272 22.48 4.52 22.34
N SER A 273 22.47 5.80 22.72
CA SER A 273 21.25 6.59 22.95
C SER A 273 20.29 6.64 21.76
N GLN A 274 20.80 6.47 20.53
CA GLN A 274 20.00 6.47 19.31
C GLN A 274 19.43 5.08 18.97
N ALA A 275 19.97 4.00 19.55
CA ALA A 275 19.42 2.66 19.38
C ALA A 275 18.14 2.52 20.20
N LEU A 276 17.05 2.10 19.56
CA LEU A 276 15.74 2.01 20.18
C LEU A 276 15.06 0.67 19.85
N ALA A 277 14.40 0.12 20.86
CA ALA A 277 13.41 -0.94 20.72
C ALA A 277 12.27 -0.64 21.69
N ASN A 278 11.05 -1.01 21.32
CA ASN A 278 9.93 -1.01 22.27
C ASN A 278 10.07 -2.19 23.24
N LYS A 279 10.56 -3.35 22.75
CA LYS A 279 10.99 -4.50 23.57
C LYS A 279 12.19 -5.17 22.91
N TRP A 280 13.39 -4.96 23.47
CA TRP A 280 14.63 -5.55 22.97
C TRP A 280 14.57 -7.07 22.78
N THR A 281 13.93 -7.81 23.68
CA THR A 281 13.77 -9.27 23.54
C THR A 281 12.91 -9.66 22.33
N THR A 282 11.85 -8.89 22.05
CA THR A 282 11.01 -9.06 20.86
C THR A 282 11.78 -8.69 19.60
N TRP A 283 12.50 -7.56 19.62
CA TRP A 283 13.27 -7.12 18.48
C TRP A 283 14.41 -8.09 18.12
N LYS A 284 15.17 -8.56 19.11
CA LYS A 284 16.22 -9.59 18.91
C LYS A 284 15.65 -10.85 18.27
N SER A 285 14.46 -11.29 18.71
CA SER A 285 13.77 -12.43 18.09
C SER A 285 13.38 -12.17 16.62
N CYS A 286 12.98 -10.93 16.29
CA CYS A 286 12.67 -10.52 14.93
C CYS A 286 13.92 -10.54 14.03
N ILE A 287 15.04 -9.98 14.49
CA ILE A 287 16.32 -9.96 13.76
C ILE A 287 16.82 -11.37 13.48
N ILE A 288 16.77 -12.26 14.47
CA ILE A 288 17.18 -13.66 14.29
C ILE A 288 16.35 -14.33 13.20
N LYS A 289 15.04 -14.09 13.20
CA LYS A 289 14.16 -14.62 12.17
C LYS A 289 14.51 -14.07 10.78
N ILE A 290 14.76 -12.76 10.66
CA ILE A 290 15.20 -12.12 9.41
C ILE A 290 16.52 -12.73 8.95
N TYR A 291 17.50 -12.89 9.84
CA TYR A 291 18.79 -13.50 9.53
C TYR A 291 18.65 -14.91 8.94
N HIS A 292 17.82 -15.76 9.56
CA HIS A 292 17.55 -17.10 9.04
C HIS A 292 16.87 -17.09 7.67
N LEU A 293 15.94 -16.16 7.41
CA LEU A 293 15.34 -16.01 6.08
C LEU A 293 16.39 -15.65 5.02
N LEU A 294 17.30 -14.72 5.33
CA LEU A 294 18.36 -14.32 4.40
C LEU A 294 19.36 -15.45 4.14
N LEU A 295 19.75 -16.19 5.18
CA LEU A 295 20.57 -17.39 5.02
C LEU A 295 19.87 -18.44 4.15
N ALA A 296 18.57 -18.65 4.33
CA ALA A 296 17.81 -19.59 3.51
C ALA A 296 17.83 -19.18 2.02
N GLU A 297 17.73 -17.89 1.71
CA GLU A 297 17.84 -17.37 0.34
C GLU A 297 19.22 -17.60 -0.27
N ILE A 298 20.29 -17.32 0.49
CA ILE A 298 21.68 -17.56 0.08
C ILE A 298 21.88 -19.06 -0.17
N HIS A 299 21.45 -19.92 0.75
CA HIS A 299 21.55 -21.37 0.58
C HIS A 299 20.75 -21.88 -0.61
N GLN A 300 19.54 -21.34 -0.85
CA GLN A 300 18.72 -21.67 -2.01
C GLN A 300 19.41 -21.26 -3.30
N TYR A 301 20.01 -20.07 -3.34
CA TYR A 301 20.79 -19.60 -4.48
C TYR A 301 21.99 -20.51 -4.76
N LEU A 302 22.80 -20.81 -3.73
CA LEU A 302 23.98 -21.68 -3.88
C LEU A 302 23.62 -23.09 -4.36
N ARG A 303 22.45 -23.61 -3.96
CA ARG A 303 21.96 -24.92 -4.43
C ARG A 303 21.37 -24.85 -5.83
N GLN A 304 20.64 -23.80 -6.17
CA GLN A 304 19.88 -23.67 -7.42
C GLN A 304 19.87 -22.20 -7.93
N PRO A 305 20.97 -21.72 -8.54
CA PRO A 305 21.15 -20.29 -8.87
C PRO A 305 20.03 -19.71 -9.74
N VAL A 306 19.56 -20.49 -10.73
CA VAL A 306 18.57 -20.06 -11.73
C VAL A 306 17.18 -19.78 -11.12
N LYS A 307 16.90 -20.24 -9.90
CA LYS A 307 15.58 -20.06 -9.26
C LYS A 307 15.47 -18.80 -8.42
N ASN A 308 16.56 -18.10 -8.14
CA ASN A 308 16.57 -16.93 -7.26
C ASN A 308 17.03 -15.64 -7.96
N THR A 309 16.48 -15.39 -9.14
CA THR A 309 16.84 -14.23 -9.99
C THR A 309 16.36 -12.89 -9.44
N GLN A 310 15.50 -12.88 -8.42
CA GLN A 310 14.99 -11.65 -7.81
C GLN A 310 16.04 -10.93 -6.96
N PHE A 311 16.95 -11.70 -6.35
CA PHE A 311 18.00 -11.16 -5.47
C PHE A 311 19.40 -11.44 -5.99
N PHE A 312 19.57 -12.50 -6.78
CA PHE A 312 20.87 -12.93 -7.28
C PHE A 312 20.81 -13.17 -8.78
N THR A 313 21.56 -12.39 -9.54
CA THR A 313 21.70 -12.58 -10.98
C THR A 313 23.08 -13.15 -11.28
N CYS A 314 23.13 -14.37 -11.80
CA CYS A 314 24.36 -14.99 -12.26
C CYS A 314 24.65 -14.55 -13.70
N THR A 315 25.82 -13.98 -13.94
CA THR A 315 26.42 -13.81 -15.27
C THR A 315 27.48 -14.90 -15.49
N GLU A 316 28.09 -14.95 -16.69
CA GLU A 316 29.07 -16.00 -17.04
C GLU A 316 30.25 -16.08 -16.06
N ASP A 317 30.67 -14.94 -15.50
CA ASP A 317 31.84 -14.86 -14.62
C ASP A 317 31.53 -14.41 -13.19
N ASN A 318 30.35 -13.84 -12.90
CA ASN A 318 30.06 -13.19 -11.62
C ASN A 318 28.62 -13.38 -11.13
N THR A 319 28.40 -13.13 -9.84
CA THR A 319 27.07 -12.99 -9.24
C THR A 319 26.83 -11.54 -8.86
N VAL A 320 25.76 -10.95 -9.38
CA VAL A 320 25.26 -9.64 -8.98
C VAL A 320 24.19 -9.84 -7.92
N ILE A 321 24.33 -9.19 -6.77
CA ILE A 321 23.37 -9.22 -5.67
C ILE A 321 22.58 -7.92 -5.69
N LYS A 322 21.26 -7.99 -5.52
CA LYS A 322 20.41 -6.80 -5.40
C LYS A 322 20.80 -5.98 -4.17
N ASP A 323 21.00 -4.68 -4.35
CA ASP A 323 21.44 -3.77 -3.28
C ASP A 323 20.57 -3.85 -2.02
N SER A 324 19.24 -3.89 -2.17
CA SER A 324 18.33 -3.98 -1.02
C SER A 324 18.51 -5.27 -0.21
N PHE A 325 18.85 -6.39 -0.87
CA PHE A 325 19.17 -7.65 -0.18
C PHE A 325 20.51 -7.54 0.54
N ALA A 326 21.54 -7.02 -0.14
CA ALA A 326 22.87 -6.86 0.42
C ALA A 326 22.87 -5.94 1.65
N LEU A 327 22.20 -4.79 1.56
CA LEU A 327 22.04 -3.84 2.65
C LEU A 327 21.32 -4.47 3.85
N LEU A 328 20.21 -5.17 3.60
CA LEU A 328 19.47 -5.87 4.65
C LEU A 328 20.35 -6.92 5.35
N PHE A 329 21.11 -7.70 4.59
CA PHE A 329 21.99 -8.72 5.16
C PHE A 329 23.11 -8.13 6.02
N VAL A 330 23.77 -7.08 5.53
CA VAL A 330 24.81 -6.38 6.28
C VAL A 330 24.25 -5.80 7.57
N GLU A 331 23.13 -5.07 7.49
CA GLU A 331 22.54 -4.43 8.66
C GLU A 331 22.03 -5.47 9.67
N THR A 332 21.46 -6.58 9.20
CA THR A 332 21.04 -7.69 10.07
C THR A 332 22.24 -8.27 10.84
N CYS A 333 23.35 -8.53 10.14
CA CYS A 333 24.57 -9.05 10.75
C CYS A 333 25.14 -8.04 11.77
N ASN A 334 25.22 -6.76 11.40
CA ASN A 334 25.74 -5.71 12.28
C ASN A 334 24.96 -5.65 13.58
N GLN A 335 23.62 -5.55 13.51
CA GLN A 335 22.81 -5.48 14.72
C GLN A 335 22.88 -6.77 15.53
N LEU A 336 22.71 -7.93 14.87
CA LEU A 336 22.68 -9.23 15.54
C LEU A 336 23.99 -9.49 16.30
N PHE A 337 25.14 -9.31 15.64
CA PHE A 337 26.45 -9.61 16.23
C PHE A 337 26.98 -8.52 17.16
N SER A 338 26.34 -7.36 17.19
CA SER A 338 26.64 -6.31 18.16
C SER A 338 25.94 -6.49 19.51
N TYR A 339 24.95 -7.39 19.58
CA TYR A 339 24.24 -7.67 20.84
C TYR A 339 25.09 -8.51 21.79
N THR A 340 25.19 -8.05 23.03
CA THR A 340 26.02 -8.68 24.08
C THR A 340 25.50 -10.06 24.52
N GLU A 341 24.22 -10.34 24.28
CA GLU A 341 23.55 -11.59 24.63
C GLU A 341 22.94 -12.22 23.37
N LEU A 342 23.74 -12.98 22.63
CA LEU A 342 23.26 -13.83 21.54
C LEU A 342 22.68 -15.13 22.11
N PRO A 343 21.49 -15.57 21.68
CA PRO A 343 20.97 -16.87 22.08
C PRO A 343 21.89 -18.02 21.65
N ALA A 344 22.18 -18.94 22.58
CA ALA A 344 23.14 -20.04 22.37
C ALA A 344 22.85 -20.91 21.13
N TYR A 345 21.58 -21.05 20.72
CA TYR A 345 21.20 -21.87 19.55
C TYR A 345 21.69 -21.31 18.21
N LEU A 346 22.00 -20.01 18.11
CA LEU A 346 22.66 -19.45 16.91
C LEU A 346 24.07 -20.02 16.69
N CYS A 347 24.67 -20.60 17.74
CA CYS A 347 25.97 -21.26 17.68
C CYS A 347 25.87 -22.79 17.46
N GLU A 348 24.68 -23.40 17.58
CA GLU A 348 24.54 -24.87 17.64
C GLU A 348 24.13 -25.54 16.32
N ASP A 349 23.51 -24.82 15.37
CA ASP A 349 22.92 -25.44 14.16
C ASP A 349 23.89 -25.71 12.99
N PHE A 350 25.19 -25.43 13.13
CA PHE A 350 26.18 -25.79 12.10
C PHE A 350 26.78 -27.17 12.36
N GLN A 351 26.00 -28.25 12.18
CA GLN A 351 26.60 -29.57 11.99
C GLN A 351 27.37 -29.62 10.65
N PRO A 352 28.65 -30.01 10.65
CA PRO A 352 29.49 -29.96 9.45
C PRO A 352 29.21 -31.18 8.57
N GLU A 353 28.21 -31.09 7.69
CA GLU A 353 28.16 -32.00 6.53
C GLU A 353 29.29 -31.65 5.56
N LYS A 354 30.29 -32.54 5.51
CA LYS A 354 31.43 -32.63 4.56
C LYS A 354 31.60 -31.43 3.62
N ARG A 355 32.26 -30.40 4.17
CA ARG A 355 32.68 -29.17 3.51
C ARG A 355 33.49 -29.44 2.24
N LYS A 356 33.04 -28.94 1.08
CA LYS A 356 33.98 -28.33 0.12
C LYS A 356 34.38 -26.99 0.75
N ARG A 357 35.66 -26.88 1.09
CA ARG A 357 36.25 -25.80 1.87
C ARG A 357 36.14 -24.48 1.10
N ILE A 358 35.18 -23.63 1.50
CA ILE A 358 35.28 -22.18 1.31
C ILE A 358 35.52 -21.62 2.71
N GLU A 359 36.79 -21.52 3.08
CA GLU A 359 37.21 -20.73 4.24
C GLU A 359 37.17 -19.27 3.81
N VAL A 360 36.08 -18.59 4.16
CA VAL A 360 36.03 -17.14 4.17
C VAL A 360 35.53 -16.80 5.57
N SER A 361 36.45 -16.37 6.45
CA SER A 361 36.06 -15.81 7.74
C SER A 361 35.25 -14.54 7.49
N LEU A 362 34.40 -14.13 8.44
CA LEU A 362 33.66 -12.86 8.36
C LEU A 362 34.62 -11.68 8.10
N GLU A 363 35.85 -11.73 8.65
CA GLU A 363 36.88 -10.73 8.35
C GLU A 363 37.36 -10.80 6.90
N THR A 364 37.43 -11.99 6.29
CA THR A 364 37.77 -12.17 4.87
C THR A 364 36.65 -11.67 3.95
N PHE A 365 35.39 -11.76 4.39
CA PHE A 365 34.23 -11.22 3.67
C PHE A 365 34.19 -9.69 3.72
N ILE A 366 34.41 -9.11 4.91
CA ILE A 366 34.54 -7.66 5.12
C ILE A 366 35.75 -7.11 4.33
N ALA A 367 36.89 -7.79 4.39
CA ALA A 367 38.08 -7.41 3.62
C ALA A 367 37.82 -7.47 2.11
N LYS A 368 37.09 -8.47 1.58
CA LYS A 368 36.72 -8.54 0.15
C LYS A 368 35.76 -7.44 -0.30
N ILE A 369 34.84 -7.01 0.57
CA ILE A 369 33.96 -5.87 0.30
C ILE A 369 34.79 -4.57 0.24
N GLN A 370 35.80 -4.45 1.10
CA GLN A 370 36.73 -3.31 1.10
C GLN A 370 37.69 -3.34 -0.11
N ASP A 371 38.14 -4.52 -0.55
CA ASP A 371 39.07 -4.71 -1.67
C ASP A 371 38.42 -4.52 -3.05
N THR A 372 37.12 -4.77 -3.16
CA THR A 372 36.39 -4.71 -4.43
C THR A 372 36.01 -3.30 -4.87
N ASN A 373 36.22 -2.26 -4.04
CA ASN A 373 36.00 -0.85 -4.41
C ASN A 373 34.67 -0.62 -5.16
N SER A 374 33.60 -1.32 -4.80
CA SER A 374 32.26 -1.05 -5.33
C SER A 374 31.65 0.12 -4.55
N TRP A 375 32.18 1.31 -4.81
CA TRP A 375 32.00 2.57 -4.08
C TRP A 375 30.59 3.18 -4.15
N VAL A 376 29.63 2.57 -4.84
CA VAL A 376 28.28 3.13 -4.99
C VAL A 376 27.45 2.96 -3.71
N CYS A 377 27.73 1.95 -2.88
CA CYS A 377 27.07 1.76 -1.58
C CYS A 377 27.65 2.63 -0.44
N ILE A 378 28.84 3.22 -0.64
CA ILE A 378 29.49 4.09 0.35
C ILE A 378 29.05 5.56 0.16
N HIS A 379 28.70 5.98 -1.06
CA HIS A 379 28.44 7.40 -1.33
C HIS A 379 27.14 7.95 -0.69
N ASN A 380 26.13 7.10 -0.46
CA ASN A 380 24.88 7.53 0.19
C ASN A 380 24.88 7.34 1.72
N VAL A 381 25.81 6.56 2.27
CA VAL A 381 26.01 6.40 3.73
C VAL A 381 26.89 7.53 4.28
N ILE A 382 27.70 8.18 3.43
CA ILE A 382 28.60 9.29 3.82
C ILE A 382 27.93 10.67 3.83
N TYR A 383 26.81 10.90 3.13
CA TYR A 383 26.29 12.27 2.93
C TYR A 383 25.41 12.87 4.04
N LEU A 384 25.11 12.15 5.13
CA LEU A 384 24.31 12.70 6.25
C LEU A 384 24.80 12.37 7.67
N GLY A 385 26.02 11.86 7.87
CA GLY A 385 26.41 11.38 9.21
C GLY A 385 27.86 11.47 9.64
N LEU A 386 28.76 12.14 8.90
CA LEU A 386 30.14 12.36 9.36
C LEU A 386 30.54 13.83 9.21
N VAL A 387 30.00 14.67 10.10
CA VAL A 387 30.72 15.84 10.63
C VAL A 387 30.67 15.76 12.16
N ALA A 388 31.56 14.93 12.71
CA ALA A 388 32.23 15.05 14.00
C ALA A 388 32.77 13.66 14.37
N ILE A 389 33.98 13.30 13.92
CA ILE A 389 35.28 13.51 14.60
C ILE A 389 35.71 12.22 15.31
N PHE A 390 36.86 11.70 14.86
CA PHE A 390 37.89 10.91 15.58
C PHE A 390 37.52 9.66 16.37
#